data_AF-A0ABD2YWI3-F1
#
_entry.id   AF-A0ABD2YWI3-F1
#
_cell.length_a   1.000
_cell.length_b   1.000
_cell.length_c   1.000
_cell.angle_alpha   90.00
_cell.angle_beta   90.00
_cell.angle_gamma   90.00
#
_symmetry.space_group_name_H-M   'P 1'
#
loop_
_entity.id
_entity.type
_entity.pdbx_description
1 polymer ?
#
loop_
_entity_poly.entity_id
_entity_poly.type
_entity_poly.pdbx_seq_one_letter_code
_entity_poly.pdbx_strand_id
1 'polypeptide(L)'
;MVQKVVLSANDDGKNFAVVSLRQVCSPCLGDKFSSMHGQKGVMGFLESQENFPFTAQGIVPDIVINPHAFPSRQTPGQLLEAALAKGIALGGVQKYATPFLPCLLML
;
A
#
# COMPACT_ATOMS: atom_id res chain seq x y z
N MET A 1 13.87 19.57 -2.65
CA MET A 1 14.86 19.43 -3.74
C MET A 1 14.21 19.87 -5.04
N VAL A 2 14.88 20.64 -5.89
CA VAL A 2 14.32 21.08 -7.18
C VAL A 2 14.21 19.89 -8.12
N GLN A 3 13.03 19.63 -8.65
CA GLN A 3 12.78 18.51 -9.57
C GLN A 3 12.88 18.96 -11.02
N LYS A 4 12.26 20.10 -11.36
CA LYS A 4 12.23 20.61 -12.73
C LYS A 4 12.08 22.12 -12.71
N VAL A 5 12.76 22.80 -13.62
CA VAL A 5 12.53 24.22 -13.92
C VAL A 5 12.19 24.31 -15.39
N VAL A 6 11.05 24.91 -15.71
CA VAL A 6 10.60 25.19 -17.08
C VAL A 6 10.57 26.68 -17.27
N LEU A 7 11.31 27.19 -18.25
CA LEU A 7 11.26 28.57 -18.70
C LEU A 7 10.50 28.62 -20.00
N SER A 8 9.49 29.47 -20.10
CA SER A 8 8.73 29.67 -21.33
C SER A 8 8.28 31.12 -21.44
N ALA A 9 7.96 31.56 -22.65
CA ALA A 9 7.36 32.86 -22.92
C ALA A 9 5.90 32.67 -23.34
N ASN A 10 5.02 33.58 -22.89
CA ASN A 10 3.66 33.68 -23.41
C ASN A 10 3.64 34.46 -24.72
N ASP A 11 2.54 34.34 -25.48
CA ASP A 11 2.31 35.09 -26.73
C ASP A 11 2.35 36.62 -26.54
N ASP A 12 2.13 37.11 -25.31
CA ASP A 12 2.26 38.51 -24.90
C ASP A 12 3.71 38.98 -24.65
N GLY A 13 4.72 38.16 -24.93
CA GLY A 13 6.14 38.48 -24.75
C GLY A 13 6.64 38.48 -23.31
N LYS A 14 5.85 37.95 -22.36
CA LYS A 14 6.23 37.82 -20.94
C LYS A 14 6.86 36.46 -20.68
N ASN A 15 8.06 36.46 -20.09
CA ASN A 15 8.75 35.24 -19.66
C ASN A 15 8.19 34.76 -18.31
N PHE A 16 7.94 33.46 -18.17
CA PHE A 16 7.57 32.82 -16.92
C PHE A 16 8.42 31.59 -16.63
N ALA A 17 8.62 31.31 -15.35
CA ALA A 17 9.36 30.16 -14.85
C ALA A 17 8.44 29.31 -13.97
N VAL A 18 8.27 28.03 -14.32
CA VAL A 18 7.60 27.03 -13.48
C VAL A 18 8.66 26.19 -12.80
N VAL A 19 8.72 26.27 -11.48
CA VAL A 19 9.65 25.49 -10.66
C VAL A 19 8.85 24.40 -9.94
N SER A 20 9.08 23.14 -10.32
CA SER A 20 8.55 21.97 -9.62
C SER A 20 9.53 21.53 -8.55
N LEU A 21 9.04 21.41 -7.31
CA LEU A 21 9.82 20.96 -6.17
C LEU A 21 9.37 19.56 -5.77
N ARG A 22 10.34 18.73 -5.36
CA ARG A 22 10.09 17.41 -4.74
C ARG A 22 10.45 17.45 -3.28
N GLN A 23 9.56 16.91 -2.46
CA GLN A 23 9.79 16.59 -1.07
C GLN A 23 9.62 15.09 -0.88
N VAL A 24 10.53 14.47 -0.13
CA VAL A 24 10.37 13.08 0.31
C VAL A 24 9.55 13.13 1.59
N CYS A 25 8.42 12.43 1.60
CA CYS A 25 7.58 12.28 2.79
C CYS A 25 7.67 10.83 3.24
N SER A 26 8.42 10.60 4.32
CA SER A 26 8.45 9.31 4.99
C SER A 26 7.15 9.11 5.78
N PRO A 27 6.70 7.85 5.95
CA PRO A 27 5.51 7.54 6.74
C PRO A 27 5.70 7.98 8.20
N CYS A 28 4.76 8.77 8.70
CA CYS A 28 4.75 9.33 10.05
C CYS A 28 3.49 8.93 10.81
N LEU A 29 3.56 8.94 12.15
CA LEU A 29 2.40 8.73 13.00
C LEU A 29 1.26 9.68 12.61
N GLY A 30 0.05 9.15 12.49
CA GLY A 30 -1.11 9.91 12.02
C GLY A 30 -1.40 9.81 10.51
N ASP A 31 -0.49 9.25 9.72
CA ASP A 31 -0.74 9.01 8.29
C ASP A 31 -1.85 7.97 8.08
N LYS A 32 -2.64 8.19 7.02
CA LYS A 32 -3.81 7.36 6.69
C LYS A 32 -3.46 6.33 5.63
N PHE A 33 -3.85 5.09 5.91
CA PHE A 33 -3.73 3.96 4.99
C PHE A 33 -5.10 3.30 4.79
N SER A 34 -5.30 2.69 3.63
CA SER A 34 -6.49 1.88 3.38
C SER A 34 -6.15 0.71 2.49
N SER A 35 -6.72 -0.46 2.77
CA SER A 35 -6.75 -1.54 1.79
C SER A 35 -7.75 -1.22 0.67
N MET A 36 -7.69 -1.97 -0.43
CA MET A 36 -8.69 -1.94 -1.51
C MET A 36 -10.09 -2.36 -1.05
N HIS A 37 -10.19 -2.99 0.12
CA HIS A 37 -11.44 -3.44 0.75
C HIS A 37 -12.07 -2.37 1.67
N GLY A 38 -11.61 -1.11 1.58
CA GLY A 38 -12.15 0.00 2.37
C GLY A 38 -11.80 -0.04 3.85
N GLN A 39 -10.79 -0.83 4.25
CA GLN A 39 -10.27 -0.82 5.62
C GLN A 39 -9.38 0.39 5.85
N LYS A 40 -10.03 1.53 6.14
CA LYS A 40 -9.36 2.78 6.48
C LYS A 40 -8.77 2.69 7.89
N GLY A 41 -7.48 2.99 8.00
CA GLY A 41 -6.73 3.03 9.25
C GLY A 41 -5.80 4.24 9.32
N VAL A 42 -5.37 4.57 10.53
CA VAL A 42 -4.36 5.59 10.80
C VAL A 42 -3.18 4.88 11.47
N MET A 43 -1.95 5.23 11.12
CA MET A 43 -0.77 4.71 11.84
C MET A 43 -0.74 5.25 13.27
N GLY A 44 -1.09 4.39 14.23
CA GLY A 44 -1.09 4.72 15.66
C GLY A 44 0.24 4.47 16.35
N PHE A 45 1.07 3.58 15.82
CA PHE A 45 2.36 3.22 16.40
C PHE A 45 3.36 2.86 15.30
N LEU A 46 4.60 3.31 15.45
CA LEU A 46 5.72 3.04 14.55
C LEU A 46 6.86 2.53 15.41
N GLU A 47 7.38 1.35 15.06
CA GLU A 47 8.34 0.62 15.87
C GLU A 47 9.39 -0.04 14.98
N SER A 48 10.55 -0.30 15.58
CA SER A 48 11.66 -1.02 14.96
C SER A 48 11.37 -2.51 14.76
N GLN A 49 11.96 -3.09 13.72
CA GLN A 49 11.71 -4.48 13.31
C GLN A 49 12.00 -5.51 14.43
N GLU A 50 12.97 -5.23 15.30
CA GLU A 50 13.36 -6.08 16.43
C GLU A 50 12.26 -6.29 17.46
N ASN A 51 11.32 -5.36 17.58
CA ASN A 51 10.22 -5.42 18.53
C ASN A 51 8.96 -6.06 17.93
N PHE A 52 8.95 -6.40 16.65
CA PHE A 52 7.81 -7.07 16.01
C PHE A 52 7.84 -8.59 16.24
N PRO A 53 6.66 -9.23 16.31
CA PRO A 53 6.58 -10.68 16.30
C PRO A 53 7.08 -11.22 14.95
N PHE A 54 7.81 -12.34 14.99
CA PHE A 54 8.32 -13.02 13.80
C PHE A 54 7.81 -14.46 13.71
N THR A 55 7.71 -14.98 12.49
CA THR A 55 7.36 -16.40 12.26
C THR A 55 8.58 -17.30 12.41
N ALA A 56 8.38 -18.62 12.49
CA ALA A 56 9.48 -19.60 12.52
C ALA A 56 10.37 -19.55 11.26
N GLN A 57 9.85 -19.03 10.15
CA GLN A 57 10.58 -18.79 8.92
C GLN A 57 11.32 -17.44 8.91
N GLY A 58 11.28 -16.69 10.00
CA GLY A 58 11.92 -15.37 10.14
C GLY A 58 11.14 -14.22 9.49
N ILE A 59 9.87 -14.42 9.13
CA ILE A 59 9.07 -13.36 8.49
C ILE A 59 8.57 -12.40 9.56
N VAL A 60 8.87 -11.12 9.39
CA VAL A 60 8.39 -10.01 10.22
C VAL A 60 7.30 -9.26 9.44
N PRO A 61 6.15 -8.94 10.05
CA PRO A 61 5.09 -8.20 9.37
C PRO A 61 5.47 -6.73 9.19
N ASP A 62 5.13 -6.15 8.02
CA ASP A 62 5.32 -4.72 7.77
C ASP A 62 4.25 -3.86 8.46
N ILE A 63 3.01 -4.36 8.55
CA ILE A 63 1.87 -3.67 9.14
C ILE A 63 1.03 -4.69 9.92
N VAL A 64 0.64 -4.33 11.15
CA VAL A 64 -0.26 -5.14 11.99
C VAL A 64 -1.61 -4.43 12.13
N ILE A 65 -2.69 -5.15 11.83
CA ILE A 65 -4.06 -4.64 11.91
C ILE A 65 -4.80 -5.36 13.04
N ASN A 66 -5.57 -4.62 13.82
CA ASN A 66 -6.38 -5.18 14.89
C ASN A 66 -7.38 -6.24 14.34
N PRO A 67 -7.39 -7.48 14.88
CA PRO A 67 -8.31 -8.54 14.41
C PRO A 67 -9.80 -8.15 14.54
N HIS A 68 -10.17 -7.28 15.47
CA HIS A 68 -11.56 -6.82 15.63
C HIS A 68 -12.10 -6.03 14.42
N ALA A 69 -11.22 -5.56 13.52
CA ALA A 69 -11.61 -4.82 12.32
C ALA A 69 -12.25 -5.71 11.23
N PHE A 70 -12.11 -7.04 11.31
CA PHE A 70 -12.61 -7.95 10.27
C PHE A 70 -14.05 -8.45 10.52
N PRO A 71 -14.41 -8.99 11.70
CA PRO A 71 -15.75 -9.53 11.92
C PRO A 71 -16.84 -8.45 11.84
N SER A 72 -16.55 -7.26 12.37
CA SER A 72 -17.48 -6.13 12.42
C SER A 72 -17.81 -5.56 11.03
N ARG A 73 -16.85 -5.60 10.11
CA ARG A 73 -16.97 -5.00 8.77
C ARG A 73 -17.31 -5.99 7.67
N GLN A 74 -17.30 -7.29 7.99
CA GLN A 74 -17.64 -8.37 7.05
C GLN A 74 -16.85 -8.25 5.73
N THR A 75 -15.52 -8.16 5.83
CA THR A 75 -14.59 -8.00 4.70
C THR A 75 -13.75 -9.26 4.46
N PRO A 76 -14.35 -10.44 4.19
CA PRO A 76 -13.59 -11.68 3.98
C PRO A 76 -12.69 -11.64 2.74
N GLY A 77 -13.01 -10.78 1.76
CA GLY A 77 -12.21 -10.58 0.55
C GLY A 77 -10.76 -10.18 0.85
N GLN A 78 -10.51 -9.39 1.89
CA GLN A 78 -9.15 -9.00 2.26
C GLN A 78 -8.33 -10.19 2.79
N LEU A 79 -8.97 -11.11 3.50
CA LEU A 79 -8.31 -12.33 3.97
C LEU A 79 -8.03 -13.27 2.81
N LEU A 80 -8.97 -13.38 1.86
CA LEU A 80 -8.78 -14.16 0.63
C LEU A 80 -7.65 -13.60 -0.23
N GLU A 81 -7.58 -12.27 -0.36
CA GLU A 81 -6.50 -11.56 -1.07
C GLU A 81 -5.14 -11.85 -0.43
N ALA A 82 -5.03 -11.75 0.90
CA ALA A 82 -3.79 -12.05 1.61
C ALA A 82 -3.34 -13.52 1.45
N ALA A 83 -4.29 -14.46 1.49
CA ALA A 83 -4.00 -15.88 1.27
C ALA A 83 -3.53 -16.16 -0.17
N LEU A 84 -4.21 -15.58 -1.17
CA LEU A 84 -3.82 -15.68 -2.57
C LEU A 84 -2.43 -15.07 -2.82
N ALA A 85 -2.15 -13.89 -2.25
CA ALA A 85 -0.86 -13.22 -2.38
C ALA A 85 0.28 -14.09 -1.83
N LYS A 86 0.08 -14.77 -0.69
CA LYS A 86 1.06 -15.73 -0.16
C LYS A 86 1.28 -16.91 -1.11
N GLY A 87 0.21 -17.45 -1.70
CA GLY A 87 0.31 -18.52 -2.71
C GLY A 87 1.10 -18.08 -3.95
N ILE A 88 0.85 -16.86 -4.45
CA ILE A 88 1.60 -16.26 -5.57
C ILE A 88 3.08 -16.08 -5.22
N ALA A 89 3.39 -15.61 -4.01
CA ALA A 89 4.76 -15.39 -3.57
C ALA A 89 5.59 -16.70 -3.54
N LEU A 90 4.94 -17.83 -3.23
CA LEU A 90 5.58 -19.14 -3.24
C LEU A 90 5.62 -19.79 -4.64
N GLY A 91 4.57 -19.61 -5.44
CA GLY A 91 4.44 -20.26 -6.75
C GLY A 91 5.01 -19.49 -7.93
N GLY A 92 5.22 -18.17 -7.80
CA GLY A 92 5.75 -17.29 -8.84
C GLY A 92 4.82 -17.05 -10.04
N VAL A 93 3.58 -17.54 -10.00
CA VAL A 93 2.60 -17.43 -11.09
C VAL A 93 1.55 -16.40 -10.73
N GLN A 94 1.31 -15.43 -11.61
CA GLN A 94 0.23 -14.47 -11.46
C GLN A 94 -1.13 -15.18 -11.45
N LYS A 95 -1.98 -14.82 -10.49
CA LYS A 95 -3.34 -15.34 -10.35
C LYS A 95 -4.34 -14.19 -10.52
N TYR A 96 -5.52 -14.52 -11.06
CA TYR A 96 -6.58 -13.54 -11.30
C TYR A 96 -7.60 -13.57 -10.17
N ALA A 97 -7.97 -12.39 -9.65
CA ALA A 97 -9.04 -12.20 -8.67
C ALA A 97 -10.28 -11.55 -9.31
N THR A 98 -10.55 -11.90 -10.57
CA THR A 98 -11.66 -11.38 -11.36
C THR A 98 -13.01 -11.78 -10.75
N PRO A 99 -13.97 -10.85 -10.57
CA PRO A 99 -15.27 -11.15 -10.01
C PRO A 99 -15.99 -12.29 -10.74
N PHE A 100 -16.66 -13.16 -9.98
CA PHE A 100 -17.54 -14.23 -10.46
C PHE A 100 -16.91 -15.33 -11.34
N LEU A 101 -15.59 -15.29 -11.58
CA LEU A 101 -14.92 -16.45 -12.16
C LEU A 101 -14.73 -17.53 -11.10
N PRO A 102 -14.88 -18.82 -11.46
CA PRO A 102 -14.48 -19.89 -10.58
C PRO A 102 -13.01 -19.68 -10.23
N CYS A 103 -12.71 -19.68 -8.93
CA CYS A 103 -11.35 -19.59 -8.40
C CYS A 103 -10.61 -20.91 -8.67
N LEU A 104 -10.50 -21.29 -9.94
CA LEU A 104 -9.95 -22.56 -10.42
C LEU A 104 -8.41 -22.56 -10.42
N LEU A 105 -7.82 -21.44 -10.01
CA LEU A 105 -6.38 -21.17 -10.05
C LEU A 105 -5.73 -21.27 -8.66
N MET A 106 -6.47 -21.71 -7.63
CA MET A 106 -5.93 -22.04 -6.30
C MET A 106 -5.38 -23.47 -6.17
N LEU A 107 -5.49 -24.31 -7.21
CA LEU A 107 -4.82 -25.61 -7.33
C LEU A 107 -3.84 -25.60 -8.50
#